data_AF-A0A2V1GX93-F1
#
_entry.id   AF-A0A2V1GX93-F1
#
_cell.length_a   1.000
_cell.length_b   1.000
_cell.length_c   1.000
_cell.angle_alpha   90.00
_cell.angle_beta   90.00
_cell.angle_gamma   90.00
#
_symmetry.space_group_name_H-M   'P 1'
#
loop_
_entity.id
_entity.type
_entity.pdbx_description
1 polymer ?
#
loop_
_entity_poly.entity_id
_entity_poly.type
_entity_poly.pdbx_seq_one_letter_code
_entity_poly.pdbx_strand_id
1 'polypeptide(L)'
;MWLIFFDLDQTLFYLKDHPVFLSESQLSNTNTAPCYSIPNQNTGDGQPEMLLLQPIYWSLHKEFFNLLYENKDNCSIFFITAGSYYAQSLKPTLANMLTDNSEEKKDFIEHSTFINASILMRYFPQNLDWSDRNAYLKAFSDAKAQQMESSHLRLQTKKLIPAHNVILVDDSVINRSTASMYGYQVIDPTREDYKMVLQTLIHCINSNSIFSNPHNR
;
A
#
# COMPACT_ATOMS: atom_id res chain seq x y z
N MET A 1 -4.50 0.67 -18.58
CA MET A 1 -5.01 0.45 -17.21
C MET A 1 -3.82 0.18 -16.31
N TRP A 2 -3.85 0.72 -15.09
CA TRP A 2 -2.79 0.67 -14.09
C TRP A 2 -3.25 -0.14 -12.88
N LEU A 3 -2.37 -0.95 -12.32
CA LEU A 3 -2.60 -1.66 -11.05
C LEU A 3 -1.61 -1.12 -10.03
N ILE A 4 -2.12 -0.49 -8.98
CA ILE A 4 -1.28 0.19 -7.99
C ILE A 4 -1.51 -0.45 -6.63
N PHE A 5 -0.49 -1.11 -6.13
CA PHE A 5 -0.46 -1.76 -4.84
C PHE A 5 0.23 -0.83 -3.86
N PHE A 6 -0.50 -0.40 -2.83
CA PHE A 6 0.05 0.35 -1.71
C PHE A 6 0.20 -0.57 -0.53
N ASP A 7 1.44 -0.71 -0.06
CA ASP A 7 1.63 -1.13 1.31
C ASP A 7 1.03 -0.11 2.28
N LEU A 8 0.62 -0.57 3.46
CA LEU A 8 0.02 0.29 4.47
C LEU A 8 1.04 0.75 5.51
N ASP A 9 1.77 -0.21 6.07
CA ASP A 9 2.60 -0.03 7.25
C ASP A 9 3.86 0.73 6.88
N GLN A 10 4.11 1.85 7.54
CA GLN A 10 5.23 2.76 7.24
C GLN A 10 5.20 3.34 5.81
N THR A 11 4.25 2.95 4.96
CA THR A 11 4.05 3.50 3.62
C THR A 11 2.97 4.58 3.62
N LEU A 12 1.76 4.27 4.10
CA LEU A 12 0.65 5.22 4.20
C LEU A 12 0.49 5.78 5.63
N PHE A 13 0.73 4.95 6.64
CA PHE A 13 0.64 5.33 8.05
C PHE A 13 1.59 4.49 8.89
N TYR A 14 1.80 4.88 10.14
CA TYR A 14 2.46 4.06 11.15
C TYR A 14 1.65 4.03 12.44
N LEU A 15 1.89 3.04 13.29
CA LEU A 15 1.36 3.02 14.65
C LEU A 15 2.07 4.09 15.48
N LYS A 16 1.32 5.07 15.98
CA LYS A 16 1.87 6.26 16.64
C LYS A 16 2.82 5.94 17.80
N ASP A 17 2.56 4.85 18.52
CA ASP A 17 3.36 4.41 19.66
C ASP A 17 4.64 3.65 19.26
N HIS A 18 4.83 3.39 17.96
CA HIS A 18 5.98 2.68 17.40
C HIS A 18 6.61 3.40 16.19
N PRO A 19 7.13 4.64 16.35
CA PRO A 19 7.73 5.40 15.24
C PRO A 19 9.10 4.87 14.79
N VAL A 20 9.66 3.86 15.46
CA VAL A 20 11.09 3.49 15.46
C VAL A 20 11.64 3.05 14.09
N PHE A 21 10.79 2.87 13.09
CA PHE A 21 11.17 2.32 11.80
C PHE A 21 11.06 3.29 10.62
N LEU A 22 10.64 4.55 10.85
CA LEU A 22 10.54 5.54 9.79
C LEU A 22 11.91 6.13 9.42
N SER A 23 12.15 6.31 8.12
CA SER A 23 13.25 7.11 7.59
C SER A 23 13.11 8.60 7.92
N GLU A 24 14.20 9.36 7.81
CA GLU A 24 14.19 10.82 8.00
C GLU A 24 13.19 11.52 7.08
N SER A 25 13.12 11.11 5.79
CA SER A 25 12.16 11.65 4.82
C SER A 25 10.72 11.38 5.23
N GLN A 26 10.41 10.19 5.76
CA GLN A 26 9.06 9.89 6.26
C GLN A 26 8.75 10.73 7.50
N LEU A 27 9.68 10.81 8.46
CA LEU A 27 9.51 11.58 9.71
C LEU A 27 9.24 13.06 9.45
N SER A 28 9.93 13.69 8.49
CA SER A 28 9.66 15.09 8.14
C SER A 28 8.26 15.34 7.58
N ASN A 29 7.55 14.27 7.20
CA ASN A 29 6.23 14.31 6.54
C ASN A 29 5.08 13.75 7.40
N THR A 30 5.23 13.68 8.74
CA THR A 30 4.17 13.24 9.67
C THR A 30 3.50 14.37 10.46
N ASN A 31 4.19 15.49 10.68
CA ASN A 31 3.85 16.51 11.70
C ASN A 31 2.54 17.29 11.48
N THR A 32 1.94 17.23 10.29
CA THR A 32 0.75 18.03 9.93
C THR A 32 -0.53 17.21 9.85
N ALA A 33 -0.48 15.90 10.11
CA ALA A 33 -1.59 15.00 9.88
C ALA A 33 -2.38 14.70 11.17
N PRO A 34 -3.73 14.58 11.08
CA PRO A 34 -4.54 14.12 12.20
C PRO A 34 -4.23 12.64 12.49
N CYS A 35 -4.37 12.27 13.77
CA CYS A 35 -4.28 10.87 14.19
C CYS A 35 -5.65 10.21 14.03
N TYR A 36 -5.66 8.96 13.59
CA TYR A 36 -6.86 8.15 13.44
C TYR A 36 -6.83 6.99 14.43
N SER A 37 -8.00 6.50 14.82
CA SER A 37 -8.12 5.37 15.76
C SER A 37 -8.88 4.22 15.10
N ILE A 38 -8.36 3.01 15.26
CA ILE A 38 -9.03 1.76 14.85
C ILE A 38 -9.00 0.76 16.01
N PRO A 39 -9.99 -0.14 16.14
CA PRO A 39 -9.96 -1.18 17.16
C PRO A 39 -8.80 -2.16 16.92
N ASN A 40 -8.09 -2.50 17.99
CA ASN A 40 -7.08 -3.55 18.05
C ASN A 40 -7.75 -4.93 18.04
N GLN A 41 -7.19 -5.89 17.31
CA GLN A 41 -7.72 -7.24 17.23
C GLN A 41 -7.28 -8.15 18.38
N ASN A 42 -6.21 -7.78 19.09
CA ASN A 42 -5.55 -8.66 20.05
C ASN A 42 -6.10 -8.56 21.48
N THR A 43 -7.11 -7.73 21.71
CA THR A 43 -7.80 -7.69 23.00
C THR A 43 -8.81 -8.83 23.06
N GLY A 44 -8.69 -9.70 24.06
CA GLY A 44 -9.75 -10.65 24.44
C GLY A 44 -11.03 -9.92 24.87
N ASP A 45 -11.97 -10.62 25.53
CA ASP A 45 -13.34 -10.17 25.89
C ASP A 45 -13.49 -8.82 26.66
N GLY A 46 -12.42 -8.05 26.84
CA GLY A 46 -12.44 -6.66 27.30
C GLY A 46 -12.75 -5.63 26.20
N GLN A 47 -12.79 -4.35 26.59
CA GLN A 47 -12.92 -3.23 25.66
C GLN A 47 -11.80 -3.29 24.60
N PRO A 48 -12.10 -3.07 23.30
CA PRO A 48 -11.08 -3.07 22.27
C PRO A 48 -10.08 -1.95 22.55
N GLU A 49 -8.82 -2.32 22.72
CA GLU A 49 -7.72 -1.34 22.74
C GLU A 49 -7.73 -0.62 21.39
N MET A 50 -7.48 0.68 21.36
CA MET A 50 -7.50 1.44 20.11
C MET A 50 -6.07 1.61 19.60
N LEU A 51 -5.82 1.15 18.37
CA LEU A 51 -4.58 1.46 17.67
C LEU A 51 -4.67 2.89 17.12
N LEU A 52 -3.63 3.67 17.39
CA LEU A 52 -3.49 5.03 16.88
C LEU A 52 -2.65 5.02 15.59
N LEU A 53 -3.28 5.36 14.46
CA LEU A 53 -2.63 5.46 13.17
C LEU A 53 -2.25 6.92 12.91
N GLN A 54 -0.97 7.17 12.64
CA GLN A 54 -0.48 8.46 12.21
C GLN A 54 -0.13 8.38 10.71
N PRO A 55 -0.78 9.18 9.84
CA PRO A 55 -0.48 9.18 8.42
C PRO A 55 0.92 9.73 8.13
N ILE A 56 1.51 9.26 7.03
CA ILE A 56 2.79 9.75 6.50
C ILE A 56 2.49 10.37 5.14
N TYR A 57 3.15 11.48 4.78
CA TYR A 57 2.89 12.18 3.51
C TYR A 57 1.41 12.54 3.28
N TRP A 58 0.68 12.84 4.36
CA TRP A 58 -0.79 12.94 4.35
C TRP A 58 -1.37 13.79 3.21
N SER A 59 -0.89 15.03 3.06
CA SER A 59 -1.38 15.93 2.01
C SER A 59 -1.07 15.42 0.61
N LEU A 60 0.11 14.81 0.41
CA LEU A 60 0.53 14.23 -0.86
C LEU A 60 -0.31 13.01 -1.23
N HIS A 61 -0.51 12.07 -0.30
CA HIS A 61 -1.36 10.92 -0.57
C HIS A 61 -2.80 11.36 -0.82
N LYS A 62 -3.33 12.30 -0.04
CA LYS A 62 -4.68 12.82 -0.26
C LYS A 62 -4.85 13.42 -1.66
N GLU A 63 -3.89 14.22 -2.13
CA GLU A 63 -3.88 14.73 -3.50
C GLU A 63 -3.82 13.60 -4.53
N PHE A 64 -2.91 12.64 -4.32
CA PHE A 64 -2.71 11.49 -5.21
C PHE A 64 -3.97 10.63 -5.36
N PHE A 65 -4.60 10.22 -4.26
CA PHE A 65 -5.81 9.39 -4.28
C PHE A 65 -7.03 10.12 -4.83
N ASN A 66 -7.14 11.44 -4.59
CA ASN A 66 -8.14 12.26 -5.25
C ASN A 66 -7.94 12.27 -6.78
N LEU A 67 -6.70 12.35 -7.28
CA LEU A 67 -6.40 12.29 -8.71
C LEU A 67 -6.59 10.89 -9.30
N LEU A 68 -6.35 9.83 -8.53
CA LEU A 68 -6.68 8.46 -8.95
C LEU A 68 -8.19 8.27 -9.11
N TYR A 69 -9.02 8.87 -8.26
CA TYR A 69 -10.47 8.82 -8.41
C TYR A 69 -10.93 9.41 -9.76
N GLU A 70 -10.37 10.55 -10.18
CA GLU A 70 -10.66 11.14 -11.50
C GLU A 70 -10.25 10.22 -12.66
N ASN A 71 -9.41 9.21 -12.40
CA ASN A 71 -8.92 8.23 -13.35
C ASN A 71 -9.36 6.79 -13.03
N LYS A 72 -10.43 6.61 -12.24
CA LYS A 72 -10.86 5.30 -11.72
C LYS A 72 -11.15 4.24 -12.80
N ASP A 73 -11.47 4.64 -14.03
CA ASP A 73 -11.66 3.70 -15.16
C ASP A 73 -10.34 3.19 -15.76
N ASN A 74 -9.24 3.89 -15.45
CA ASN A 74 -7.91 3.62 -15.96
C ASN A 74 -6.95 3.08 -14.88
N CYS A 75 -7.33 3.06 -13.61
CA CYS A 75 -6.53 2.49 -12.53
C CYS A 75 -7.33 1.61 -11.58
N SER A 76 -6.67 0.66 -10.92
CA SER A 76 -7.21 -0.06 -9.78
C SER A 76 -6.23 -0.05 -8.63
N ILE A 77 -6.78 0.15 -7.43
CA ILE A 77 -6.01 0.30 -6.20
C ILE A 77 -6.16 -0.97 -5.37
N PHE A 78 -5.02 -1.41 -4.83
CA PHE A 78 -4.91 -2.51 -3.91
C PHE A 78 -4.19 -2.02 -2.67
N PHE A 79 -4.80 -2.21 -1.51
CA PHE A 79 -4.15 -2.05 -0.23
C PHE A 79 -3.62 -3.40 0.22
N ILE A 80 -2.33 -3.48 0.51
CA ILE A 80 -1.66 -4.71 0.91
C ILE A 80 -0.90 -4.47 2.22
N THR A 81 -0.89 -5.43 3.14
CA THR A 81 -0.24 -5.24 4.45
C THR A 81 0.12 -6.59 5.06
N ALA A 82 1.26 -6.62 5.77
CA ALA A 82 1.63 -7.74 6.63
C ALA A 82 1.00 -7.64 8.03
N GLY A 83 0.33 -6.52 8.34
CA GLY A 83 -0.46 -6.32 9.54
C GLY A 83 -1.80 -7.06 9.51
N SER A 84 -2.26 -7.42 10.70
CA SER A 84 -3.55 -8.08 10.93
C SER A 84 -4.64 -7.05 11.21
N TYR A 85 -4.95 -6.20 10.23
CA TYR A 85 -6.02 -5.20 10.36
C TYR A 85 -7.38 -5.75 9.90
N TYR A 86 -8.47 -5.29 10.53
CA TYR A 86 -9.83 -5.58 10.07
C TYR A 86 -10.16 -4.65 8.91
N ALA A 87 -10.40 -5.22 7.73
CA ALA A 87 -10.78 -4.45 6.54
C ALA A 87 -11.99 -3.54 6.82
N GLN A 88 -12.98 -4.03 7.60
CA GLN A 88 -14.20 -3.29 7.94
C GLN A 88 -13.93 -2.01 8.73
N SER A 89 -12.90 -1.98 9.58
CA SER A 89 -12.56 -0.79 10.37
C SER A 89 -11.51 0.08 9.68
N LEU A 90 -10.56 -0.55 8.97
CA LEU A 90 -9.45 0.16 8.35
C LEU A 90 -9.87 0.87 7.05
N LYS A 91 -10.75 0.28 6.23
CA LYS A 91 -11.15 0.90 4.95
C LYS A 91 -11.84 2.26 5.12
N PRO A 92 -12.82 2.45 6.03
CA PRO A 92 -13.40 3.78 6.28
C PRO A 92 -12.35 4.76 6.81
N THR A 93 -11.41 4.28 7.62
CA THR A 93 -10.31 5.10 8.13
C THR A 93 -9.39 5.56 7.00
N LEU A 94 -8.98 4.66 6.10
CA LEU A 94 -8.22 4.99 4.89
C LEU A 94 -8.97 5.97 4.00
N ALA A 95 -10.27 5.78 3.80
CA ALA A 95 -11.11 6.67 3.01
C ALA A 95 -11.12 8.10 3.58
N ASN A 96 -11.27 8.26 4.90
CA ASN A 96 -11.20 9.55 5.57
C ASN A 96 -9.78 10.17 5.53
N MET A 97 -8.75 9.33 5.57
CA MET A 97 -7.36 9.75 5.54
C MET A 97 -6.94 10.25 4.14
N LEU A 98 -7.34 9.53 3.09
CA LEU A 98 -6.82 9.67 1.73
C LEU A 98 -7.69 10.53 0.80
N THR A 99 -8.82 11.05 1.25
CA THR A 99 -9.74 11.82 0.40
C THR A 99 -10.11 13.17 1.00
N ASP A 100 -10.70 14.05 0.19
CA ASP A 100 -11.28 15.34 0.60
C ASP A 100 -12.64 15.23 1.32
N ASN A 101 -13.03 14.01 1.72
CA ASN A 101 -14.32 13.66 2.31
C ASN A 101 -15.52 13.70 1.34
N SER A 102 -15.31 13.80 0.03
CA SER A 102 -16.37 13.49 -0.93
C SER A 102 -16.83 12.04 -0.77
N GLU A 103 -18.15 11.82 -0.67
CA GLU A 103 -18.73 10.48 -0.46
C GLU A 103 -18.35 9.51 -1.58
N GLU A 104 -18.36 9.96 -2.83
CA GLU A 104 -17.99 9.13 -3.99
C GLU A 104 -16.51 8.73 -3.96
N LYS A 105 -15.64 9.61 -3.46
CA LYS A 105 -14.20 9.33 -3.33
C LYS A 105 -13.94 8.38 -2.18
N LYS A 106 -14.67 8.53 -1.07
CA LYS A 106 -14.62 7.57 0.04
C LYS A 106 -15.06 6.19 -0.42
N ASP A 107 -16.19 6.12 -1.10
CA ASP A 107 -16.73 4.88 -1.67
C ASP A 107 -15.72 4.16 -2.57
N PHE A 108 -15.00 4.91 -3.42
CA PHE A 108 -13.92 4.38 -4.24
C PHE A 108 -12.79 3.74 -3.43
N ILE A 109 -12.35 4.37 -2.33
CA ILE A 109 -11.32 3.81 -1.44
C ILE A 109 -11.86 2.59 -0.68
N GLU A 110 -13.09 2.65 -0.17
CA GLU A 110 -13.69 1.55 0.58
C GLU A 110 -13.97 0.31 -0.27
N HIS A 111 -14.28 0.48 -1.55
CA HIS A 111 -14.46 -0.62 -2.50
C HIS A 111 -13.15 -1.12 -3.12
N SER A 112 -12.02 -0.47 -2.85
CA SER A 112 -10.71 -0.95 -3.29
C SER A 112 -10.36 -2.31 -2.66
N THR A 113 -9.52 -3.09 -3.35
CA THR A 113 -9.15 -4.44 -2.87
C THR A 113 -8.25 -4.32 -1.64
N PHE A 114 -8.52 -5.11 -0.60
CA PHE A 114 -7.74 -5.10 0.63
C PHE A 114 -7.19 -6.50 0.91
N ILE A 115 -5.87 -6.59 1.10
CA ILE A 115 -5.10 -7.82 1.25
C ILE A 115 -4.32 -7.71 2.56
N ASN A 116 -4.69 -8.49 3.57
CA ASN A 116 -3.98 -8.51 4.85
C ASN A 116 -3.15 -9.78 5.05
N ALA A 117 -2.50 -9.86 6.21
CA ALA A 117 -1.64 -10.98 6.58
C ALA A 117 -2.30 -12.35 6.39
N SER A 118 -3.55 -12.52 6.80
CA SER A 118 -4.23 -13.82 6.70
C SER A 118 -4.50 -14.27 5.26
N ILE A 119 -4.65 -13.33 4.32
CA ILE A 119 -4.73 -13.63 2.89
C ILE A 119 -3.34 -14.01 2.35
N LEU A 120 -2.30 -13.27 2.75
CA LEU A 120 -0.92 -13.51 2.31
C LEU A 120 -0.35 -14.83 2.82
N MET A 121 -0.69 -15.23 4.05
CA MET A 121 -0.24 -16.50 4.64
C MET A 121 -0.68 -17.74 3.84
N ARG A 122 -1.68 -17.62 2.95
CA ARG A 122 -2.09 -18.72 2.05
C ARG A 122 -1.01 -19.08 1.02
N TYR A 123 -0.07 -18.18 0.76
CA TYR A 123 1.06 -18.40 -0.15
C TYR A 123 2.32 -18.90 0.57
N PHE A 124 2.26 -19.12 1.89
CA PHE A 124 3.45 -19.47 2.65
C PHE A 124 3.83 -20.95 2.43
N PRO A 125 5.13 -21.27 2.43
CA PRO A 125 5.59 -22.66 2.44
C PRO A 125 5.05 -23.41 3.67
N GLN A 126 4.62 -24.66 3.49
CA GLN A 126 4.10 -25.49 4.59
C GLN A 126 5.13 -25.75 5.70
N ASN A 127 6.42 -25.72 5.35
CA ASN A 127 7.56 -25.97 6.23
C ASN A 127 8.31 -24.68 6.60
N LEU A 128 7.64 -23.53 6.58
CA LEU A 128 8.24 -22.26 6.99
C LEU A 128 8.71 -22.32 8.45
N ASP A 129 9.97 -22.00 8.69
CA ASP A 129 10.49 -21.81 10.04
C ASP A 129 10.04 -20.44 10.58
N TRP A 130 9.06 -20.47 11.48
CA TRP A 130 8.52 -19.27 12.12
C TRP A 130 9.48 -18.60 13.10
N SER A 131 10.54 -19.29 13.51
CA SER A 131 11.56 -18.73 14.42
C SER A 131 12.62 -17.91 13.69
N ASP A 132 12.84 -18.17 12.40
CA ASP A 132 13.73 -17.38 11.56
C ASP A 132 13.01 -16.14 11.01
N ARG A 133 13.32 -14.99 11.60
CA ARG A 133 12.80 -13.69 11.17
C ARG A 133 13.08 -13.41 9.68
N ASN A 134 14.22 -13.83 9.15
CA ASN A 134 14.55 -13.59 7.74
C ASN A 134 13.70 -14.46 6.82
N ALA A 135 13.51 -15.74 7.17
CA ALA A 135 12.61 -16.63 6.44
C ALA A 135 11.17 -16.10 6.44
N TYR A 136 10.69 -15.62 7.59
CA TYR A 136 9.38 -15.01 7.75
C TYR A 136 9.20 -13.75 6.88
N LEU A 137 10.17 -12.81 6.92
CA LEU A 137 10.13 -11.60 6.11
C LEU A 137 10.16 -11.92 4.61
N LYS A 138 10.97 -12.91 4.21
CA LYS A 138 11.02 -13.34 2.81
C LYS A 138 9.70 -13.99 2.38
N ALA A 139 9.08 -14.82 3.21
CA ALA A 139 7.78 -15.43 2.90
C ALA A 139 6.68 -14.38 2.70
N PHE A 140 6.64 -13.32 3.51
CA PHE A 140 5.72 -12.20 3.30
C PHE A 140 5.98 -11.48 1.98
N SER A 141 7.25 -11.20 1.68
CA SER A 141 7.64 -10.55 0.43
C SER A 141 7.24 -11.36 -0.80
N ASP A 142 7.52 -12.66 -0.79
CA ASP A 142 7.14 -13.59 -1.86
C ASP A 142 5.61 -13.68 -1.99
N ALA A 143 4.88 -13.73 -0.86
CA ALA A 143 3.43 -13.75 -0.86
C ALA A 143 2.81 -12.46 -1.44
N LYS A 144 3.39 -11.29 -1.15
CA LYS A 144 2.94 -10.02 -1.75
C LYS A 144 3.13 -10.05 -3.26
N ALA A 145 4.30 -10.45 -3.75
CA ALA A 145 4.58 -10.53 -5.17
C ALA A 145 3.68 -11.54 -5.89
N GLN A 146 3.46 -12.74 -5.32
CA GLN A 146 2.52 -13.73 -5.86
C GLN A 146 1.07 -13.20 -5.88
N GLN A 147 0.66 -12.46 -4.85
CA GLN A 147 -0.67 -11.84 -4.83
C GLN A 147 -0.80 -10.72 -5.87
N MET A 148 0.26 -9.95 -6.12
CA MET A 148 0.30 -8.97 -7.22
C MET A 148 0.15 -9.67 -8.57
N GLU A 149 0.90 -10.74 -8.80
CA GLU A 149 0.82 -11.54 -10.03
C GLU A 149 -0.56 -12.15 -10.22
N SER A 150 -1.12 -12.77 -9.19
CA SER A 150 -2.48 -13.34 -9.22
C SER A 150 -3.53 -12.28 -9.58
N SER A 151 -3.45 -11.09 -8.97
CA SER A 151 -4.32 -9.95 -9.29
C SER A 151 -4.12 -9.44 -10.72
N HIS A 152 -2.87 -9.36 -11.18
CA HIS A 152 -2.50 -8.93 -12.52
C HIS A 152 -3.05 -9.88 -13.58
N LEU A 153 -2.75 -11.18 -13.47
CA LEU A 153 -3.23 -12.22 -14.38
C LEU A 153 -4.77 -12.28 -14.41
N ARG A 154 -5.42 -12.21 -13.24
CA ARG A 154 -6.88 -12.21 -13.14
C ARG A 154 -7.51 -11.04 -13.92
N LEU A 155 -6.95 -9.84 -13.82
CA LEU A 155 -7.45 -8.67 -14.54
C LEU A 155 -7.02 -8.64 -16.01
N GLN A 156 -5.87 -9.26 -16.33
CA GLN A 156 -5.38 -9.40 -17.70
C GLN A 156 -6.36 -10.19 -18.58
N THR A 157 -7.11 -11.14 -18.00
CA THR A 157 -8.19 -11.87 -18.71
C THR A 157 -9.31 -10.95 -19.22
N LYS A 158 -9.50 -9.77 -18.62
CA LYS A 158 -10.55 -8.81 -18.96
C LYS A 158 -10.04 -7.65 -19.81
N LYS A 159 -8.79 -7.23 -19.61
CA LYS A 159 -8.16 -6.08 -20.29
C LYS A 159 -6.66 -6.30 -20.32
N LEU A 160 -6.00 -6.07 -21.45
CA LEU A 160 -4.54 -6.17 -21.52
C LEU A 160 -3.88 -5.12 -20.61
N ILE A 161 -3.14 -5.59 -19.62
CA ILE A 161 -2.40 -4.75 -18.67
C ILE A 161 -0.91 -5.13 -18.80
N PRO A 162 -0.06 -4.25 -19.33
CA PRO A 162 1.38 -4.49 -19.37
C PRO A 162 1.97 -4.58 -17.96
N ALA A 163 3.01 -5.41 -17.76
CA ALA A 163 3.68 -5.54 -16.46
C ALA A 163 4.25 -4.20 -15.96
N HIS A 164 4.70 -3.33 -16.87
CA HIS A 164 5.18 -1.98 -16.52
C HIS A 164 4.08 -1.03 -16.00
N ASN A 165 2.80 -1.42 -16.09
CA ASN A 165 1.68 -0.69 -15.48
C ASN A 165 1.26 -1.26 -14.12
N VAL A 166 2.00 -2.24 -13.61
CA VAL A 166 1.81 -2.81 -12.27
C VAL A 166 2.89 -2.23 -11.37
N ILE A 167 2.46 -1.56 -10.30
CA ILE A 167 3.33 -0.78 -9.41
C ILE A 167 3.10 -1.22 -7.97
N LEU A 168 4.18 -1.45 -7.24
CA LEU A 168 4.18 -1.55 -5.78
C LEU A 168 4.76 -0.27 -5.16
N VAL A 169 4.05 0.32 -4.20
CA VAL A 169 4.56 1.37 -3.32
C VAL A 169 4.73 0.76 -1.94
N ASP A 170 5.97 0.59 -1.48
CA ASP A 170 6.28 -0.18 -0.26
C ASP A 170 7.63 0.29 0.31
N ASP A 171 7.69 0.50 1.63
CA ASP A 171 8.87 0.96 2.37
C ASP A 171 9.94 -0.13 2.55
N SER A 172 9.57 -1.41 2.45
CA SER A 172 10.49 -2.54 2.61
C SER A 172 11.29 -2.81 1.34
N VAL A 173 12.62 -2.72 1.46
CA VAL A 173 13.58 -3.06 0.40
C VAL A 173 13.36 -4.47 -0.12
N ILE A 174 13.07 -5.43 0.75
CA ILE A 174 12.86 -6.84 0.35
C ILE A 174 11.59 -6.96 -0.50
N ASN A 175 10.49 -6.31 -0.11
CA ASN A 175 9.25 -6.30 -0.91
C ASN A 175 9.45 -5.69 -2.29
N ARG A 176 10.14 -4.53 -2.36
CA ARG A 176 10.47 -3.88 -3.63
C ARG A 176 11.38 -4.75 -4.51
N SER A 177 12.42 -5.35 -3.92
CA SER A 177 13.32 -6.22 -4.67
C SER A 177 12.60 -7.43 -5.25
N THR A 178 11.72 -8.09 -4.47
CA THR A 178 10.97 -9.25 -4.94
C THR A 178 9.96 -8.87 -6.02
N ALA A 179 9.20 -7.77 -5.86
CA ALA A 179 8.28 -7.30 -6.90
C ALA A 179 9.01 -6.97 -8.22
N SER A 180 10.22 -6.41 -8.13
CA SER A 180 11.06 -6.13 -9.31
C SER A 180 11.52 -7.42 -10.02
N MET A 181 11.82 -8.49 -9.27
CA MET A 181 12.15 -9.80 -9.86
C MET A 181 10.98 -10.40 -10.66
N TYR A 182 9.73 -10.06 -10.30
CA TYR A 182 8.52 -10.41 -11.05
C TYR A 182 8.25 -9.47 -12.23
N GLY A 183 9.13 -8.49 -12.48
CA GLY A 183 9.01 -7.55 -13.61
C GLY A 183 8.07 -6.38 -13.36
N TYR A 184 7.69 -6.12 -12.09
CA TYR A 184 6.85 -4.99 -11.71
C TYR A 184 7.67 -3.76 -11.34
N GLN A 185 7.05 -2.59 -11.46
CA GLN A 185 7.68 -1.33 -11.03
C GLN A 185 7.51 -1.13 -9.52
N VAL A 186 8.45 -0.44 -8.88
CA VAL A 186 8.44 -0.23 -7.43
C VAL A 186 8.75 1.21 -7.04
N ILE A 187 7.93 1.84 -6.21
CA ILE A 187 8.16 3.18 -5.70
C ILE A 187 8.53 3.08 -4.22
N ASP A 188 9.70 3.60 -3.89
CA ASP A 188 10.21 3.72 -2.54
C ASP A 188 9.72 5.00 -1.82
N PRO A 189 8.89 4.90 -0.77
CA PRO A 189 8.44 6.03 0.02
C PRO A 189 9.48 6.55 1.03
N THR A 190 10.61 5.86 1.22
CA THR A 190 11.64 6.27 2.18
C THR A 190 12.63 7.27 1.59
N ARG A 191 12.53 7.58 0.30
CA ARG A 191 13.43 8.49 -0.41
C ARG A 191 12.89 9.92 -0.47
N GLU A 192 13.79 10.89 -0.51
CA GLU A 192 13.45 12.32 -0.58
C GLU A 192 12.69 12.69 -1.87
N ASP A 193 12.96 11.98 -2.97
CA ASP A 193 12.33 12.19 -4.28
C ASP A 193 10.95 11.52 -4.42
N TYR A 194 10.43 10.86 -3.38
CA TYR A 194 9.14 10.17 -3.39
C TYR A 194 7.98 11.05 -3.91
N LYS A 195 7.93 12.32 -3.47
CA LYS A 195 6.90 13.27 -3.92
C LYS A 195 6.92 13.47 -5.44
N MET A 196 8.10 13.71 -5.99
CA MET A 196 8.28 13.92 -7.43
C MET A 196 7.90 12.66 -8.22
N VAL A 197 8.24 11.48 -7.70
CA VAL A 197 7.93 10.20 -8.35
C VAL A 197 6.43 9.92 -8.36
N LEU A 198 5.71 10.16 -7.25
CA LEU A 198 4.24 10.04 -7.24
C LEU A 198 3.55 11.03 -8.20
N GLN A 199 4.03 12.27 -8.27
CA GLN A 199 3.49 13.26 -9.21
C GLN A 199 3.73 12.85 -10.67
N THR A 200 4.91 12.30 -10.97
CA THR A 200 5.23 11.75 -12.30
C THR A 200 4.32 10.58 -12.64
N LEU A 201 4.06 9.68 -11.69
CA LEU A 201 3.14 8.56 -11.88
C LEU A 201 1.73 9.06 -12.27
N ILE A 202 1.18 10.06 -11.55
CA ILE A 202 -0.13 10.61 -11.90
C ILE A 202 -0.15 11.20 -13.31
N HIS A 203 0.88 11.95 -13.68
CA HIS A 203 0.98 12.48 -15.03
C HIS A 203 0.96 11.36 -16.09
N CYS A 204 1.67 10.26 -15.83
CA CYS A 204 1.68 9.10 -16.71
C CYS A 204 0.32 8.37 -16.77
N ILE A 205 -0.39 8.27 -15.64
CA ILE A 205 -1.74 7.69 -15.59
C ILE A 205 -2.70 8.52 -16.45
N ASN A 206 -2.70 9.85 -16.28
CA ASN A 206 -3.59 10.77 -17.00
C ASN A 206 -3.32 10.79 -18.52
N SER A 207 -2.04 10.79 -18.90
CA SER A 207 -1.63 10.82 -20.31
C SER A 207 -1.57 9.44 -20.96
N ASN A 208 -1.79 8.38 -20.19
CA ASN A 208 -1.56 6.99 -20.60
C ASN A 208 -0.17 6.78 -21.23
N SER A 209 0.85 7.42 -20.65
CA SER A 209 2.25 7.35 -21.10
C SER A 209 3.06 6.36 -20.27
N ILE A 210 4.24 6.01 -20.76
CA ILE A 210 5.15 5.08 -20.07
C ILE A 210 5.72 5.77 -18.82
N PHE A 211 5.51 5.16 -17.66
CA PHE A 211 6.12 5.59 -16.41
C PHE A 211 7.57 5.08 -16.34
N SER A 212 8.53 5.99 -16.43
CA SER A 212 9.96 5.70 -16.24
C SER A 212 10.35 5.99 -14.79
N ASN A 213 10.31 4.97 -13.95
CA ASN A 213 10.54 5.11 -12.53
C ASN A 213 12.03 5.12 -12.15
N PRO A 214 12.56 6.20 -11.53
CA PRO A 214 13.95 6.25 -11.09
C PRO A 214 14.24 5.31 -9.91
N HIS A 215 13.22 4.80 -9.21
CA HIS A 215 13.36 3.87 -8.07
C HIS A 215 13.54 2.40 -8.48
N ASN A 216 13.42 2.06 -9.77
CA ASN A 216 13.65 0.69 -10.27
C ASN A 216 15.15 0.35 -10.46
N ARG A 217 16.08 1.18 -9.96
CA ARG A 217 17.53 1.05 -10.15
C ARG A 217 18.25 0.67 -8.87
#